data_AF-A0AB38EN71-F1
#
_entry.id   AF-A0AB38EN71-F1
#
_cell.length_a   1.000
_cell.length_b   1.000
_cell.length_c   1.000
_cell.angle_alpha   90.00
_cell.angle_beta   90.00
_cell.angle_gamma   90.00
#
_symmetry.space_group_name_H-M   'P 1'
#
loop_
_entity.id
_entity.type
_entity.pdbx_description
1 polymer ?
#
loop_
_entity_poly.entity_id
_entity_poly.type
_entity_poly.pdbx_seq_one_letter_code
_entity_poly.pdbx_strand_id
1 'polypeptide(L)'
;MLPALRLMTCALLTFFTTLSHASQCPDWSHARASSEITALQQQIASWDDSYHRQGLSQIPDELYDQSRQKLNDWRSCFAVSTPQANPLKTATGPLAHPVPHTGVNKLADEKDVKAWLKGRTDLWIQPKVDGVAVTLVYDEGRLVQAISRGDGIQGQDWTPQARLIKAIPQQLPQPDSLILQGELYWRLTDHV
;
A
#
# COMPACT_ATOMS: atom_id res chain seq x y z
N MET A 1 7.77 -8.39 -76.49
CA MET A 1 6.49 -9.12 -76.49
C MET A 1 6.08 -9.34 -75.04
N LEU A 2 5.06 -8.62 -74.57
CA LEU A 2 4.27 -8.89 -73.36
C LEU A 2 3.51 -10.24 -73.51
N PRO A 3 2.87 -10.89 -72.49
CA PRO A 3 2.37 -10.29 -71.22
C PRO A 3 2.44 -11.14 -69.92
N ALA A 4 2.29 -10.41 -68.80
CA ALA A 4 1.49 -10.66 -67.60
C ALA A 4 1.20 -12.09 -67.09
N LEU A 5 1.51 -12.35 -65.80
CA LEU A 5 0.53 -13.01 -64.91
C LEU A 5 0.76 -12.73 -63.41
N ARG A 6 -0.19 -11.96 -62.86
CA ARG A 6 -0.79 -12.01 -61.51
C ARG A 6 0.02 -11.57 -60.29
N LEU A 7 -0.31 -10.34 -59.87
CA LEU A 7 -0.45 -9.99 -58.45
C LEU A 7 -1.20 -11.10 -57.69
N MET A 8 -0.63 -11.55 -56.58
CA MET A 8 -1.41 -12.11 -55.49
C MET A 8 -0.83 -11.61 -54.17
N THR A 9 -1.46 -10.55 -53.70
CA THR A 9 -1.48 -10.06 -52.32
C THR A 9 -1.64 -11.21 -51.33
N CYS A 10 -0.73 -11.32 -50.36
CA CYS A 10 -1.03 -11.88 -49.06
C CYS A 10 -0.29 -11.07 -48.00
N ALA A 11 -0.94 -9.97 -47.59
CA ALA A 11 -0.61 -9.26 -46.36
C ALA A 11 -0.95 -10.18 -45.18
N LEU A 12 0.04 -10.91 -44.66
CA LEU A 12 -0.05 -11.48 -43.32
C LEU A 12 0.35 -10.39 -42.31
N LEU A 13 -0.59 -9.48 -42.05
CA LEU A 13 -0.62 -8.73 -40.80
C LEU A 13 -0.98 -9.72 -39.70
N THR A 14 0.04 -10.27 -39.03
CA THR A 14 -0.14 -10.99 -37.77
C THR A 14 -0.66 -10.01 -36.74
N PHE A 15 -1.98 -9.95 -36.61
CA PHE A 15 -2.68 -9.42 -35.44
C PHE A 15 -2.25 -10.26 -34.23
N PHE A 16 -1.15 -9.89 -33.59
CA PHE A 16 -0.94 -10.25 -32.19
C PHE A 16 -1.89 -9.39 -31.37
N THR A 17 -3.15 -9.82 -31.28
CA THR A 17 -4.04 -9.34 -30.24
C THR A 17 -3.43 -9.76 -28.92
N THR A 18 -2.83 -8.81 -28.20
CA THR A 18 -2.56 -8.96 -26.77
C THR A 18 -3.90 -9.23 -26.10
N LEU A 19 -4.19 -10.50 -25.81
CA LEU A 19 -5.28 -10.86 -24.91
C LEU A 19 -4.91 -10.25 -23.56
N SER A 20 -5.49 -9.10 -23.27
CA SER A 20 -5.51 -8.54 -21.94
C SER A 20 -6.20 -9.59 -21.06
N HIS A 21 -5.42 -10.32 -20.26
CA HIS A 21 -5.95 -11.27 -19.30
C HIS A 21 -6.66 -10.50 -18.18
N ALA A 22 -7.88 -10.04 -18.44
CA ALA A 22 -8.85 -9.90 -17.37
C ALA A 22 -9.07 -11.31 -16.84
N SER A 23 -8.69 -11.56 -15.58
CA SER A 23 -8.97 -12.80 -14.86
C SER A 23 -10.47 -13.07 -14.97
N GLN A 24 -10.87 -14.04 -15.81
CA GLN A 24 -12.25 -14.45 -15.93
C GLN A 24 -12.75 -14.94 -14.56
N CYS A 25 -13.96 -14.54 -14.19
CA CYS A 25 -14.58 -15.00 -12.95
C CYS A 25 -14.60 -16.53 -12.91
N PRO A 26 -14.20 -17.16 -11.80
CA PRO A 26 -14.24 -18.61 -11.69
C PRO A 26 -15.67 -19.14 -11.87
N ASP A 27 -15.82 -20.27 -12.55
CA ASP A 27 -17.09 -21.01 -12.64
C ASP A 27 -17.31 -21.84 -11.36
N TRP A 28 -17.63 -21.14 -10.26
CA TRP A 28 -17.86 -21.74 -8.95
C TRP A 28 -19.31 -21.60 -8.52
N SER A 29 -19.79 -22.58 -7.74
CA SER A 29 -21.04 -22.41 -7.00
C SER A 29 -20.88 -21.31 -5.94
N HIS A 30 -21.98 -20.64 -5.58
CA HIS A 30 -21.97 -19.64 -4.49
C HIS A 30 -21.43 -20.19 -3.17
N ALA A 31 -21.71 -21.46 -2.86
CA ALA A 31 -21.21 -22.11 -1.65
C ALA A 31 -19.67 -22.22 -1.68
N ARG A 32 -19.09 -22.64 -2.81
CA ARG A 32 -17.65 -22.68 -2.99
C ARG A 32 -17.04 -21.28 -2.93
N ALA A 33 -17.61 -20.32 -3.66
CA ALA A 33 -17.14 -18.94 -3.67
C ALA A 33 -17.09 -18.34 -2.26
N SER A 34 -18.14 -18.54 -1.45
CA SER A 34 -18.18 -18.10 -0.05
C SER A 34 -17.05 -18.71 0.78
N SER A 35 -16.80 -20.01 0.62
CA SER A 35 -15.72 -20.71 1.32
C SER A 35 -14.32 -20.18 0.93
N GLU A 36 -14.05 -20.03 -0.37
CA GLU A 36 -12.76 -19.58 -0.89
C GLU A 36 -12.47 -18.11 -0.54
N ILE A 37 -13.49 -17.24 -0.63
CA ILE A 37 -13.39 -15.84 -0.21
C ILE A 37 -13.10 -15.75 1.30
N THR A 38 -13.81 -16.55 2.11
CA THR A 38 -13.59 -16.57 3.56
C THR A 38 -12.19 -17.04 3.90
N ALA A 39 -11.73 -18.12 3.28
CA ALA A 39 -10.39 -18.67 3.51
C ALA A 39 -9.30 -17.65 3.13
N LEU A 40 -9.38 -17.03 1.96
CA LEU A 40 -8.42 -16.02 1.52
C LEU A 40 -8.44 -14.78 2.42
N GLN A 41 -9.62 -14.34 2.85
CA GLN A 41 -9.77 -13.22 3.78
C GLN A 41 -9.13 -13.53 5.14
N GLN A 42 -9.29 -14.74 5.67
CA GLN A 42 -8.65 -15.16 6.92
C GLN A 42 -7.13 -15.22 6.78
N GLN A 43 -6.62 -15.74 5.66
CA GLN A 43 -5.19 -15.79 5.38
C GLN A 43 -4.58 -14.39 5.34
N ILE A 44 -5.21 -13.47 4.62
CA ILE A 44 -4.79 -12.06 4.55
C ILE A 44 -4.81 -11.41 5.93
N ALA A 45 -5.86 -11.65 6.74
CA ALA A 45 -5.93 -11.11 8.09
C ALA A 45 -4.81 -11.64 9.00
N SER A 46 -4.36 -12.88 8.81
CA SER A 46 -3.19 -13.43 9.51
C SER A 46 -1.90 -12.73 9.08
N TRP A 47 -1.74 -12.44 7.79
CA TRP A 47 -0.59 -11.68 7.29
C TRP A 47 -0.61 -10.23 7.77
N ASP A 48 -1.78 -9.59 7.79
CA ASP A 48 -1.98 -8.25 8.33
C ASP A 48 -1.47 -8.17 9.79
N ASP A 49 -1.88 -9.12 10.64
CA ASP A 49 -1.42 -9.17 12.03
C ASP A 49 0.09 -9.43 12.16
N SER A 50 0.62 -10.39 11.40
CA SER A 50 2.05 -10.74 11.43
C SER A 50 2.90 -9.53 11.03
N TYR A 51 2.51 -8.84 9.96
CA TYR A 51 3.28 -7.71 9.45
C TYR A 51 3.14 -6.48 10.36
N HIS A 52 1.91 -6.05 10.65
CA HIS A 52 1.68 -4.76 11.32
C HIS A 52 1.87 -4.80 12.84
N ARG A 53 1.57 -5.92 13.51
CA ARG A 53 1.71 -6.03 14.97
C ARG A 53 2.99 -6.76 15.38
N GLN A 54 3.37 -7.82 14.65
CA GLN A 54 4.52 -8.65 15.03
C GLN A 54 5.82 -8.23 14.33
N GLY A 55 5.75 -7.40 13.28
CA GLY A 55 6.93 -6.98 12.49
C GLY A 55 7.55 -8.13 11.68
N LEU A 56 6.75 -9.14 11.31
CA LEU A 56 7.20 -10.34 10.62
C LEU A 56 6.53 -10.43 9.24
N SER A 57 7.34 -10.28 8.19
CA SER A 57 6.88 -10.49 6.80
C SER A 57 6.91 -11.98 6.45
N GLN A 58 5.74 -12.61 6.42
CA GLN A 58 5.61 -14.03 6.07
C GLN A 58 5.68 -14.29 4.57
N ILE A 59 5.32 -13.29 3.77
CA ILE A 59 5.34 -13.33 2.31
C ILE A 59 5.89 -12.01 1.77
N PRO A 60 6.37 -11.96 0.51
CA PRO A 60 6.68 -10.71 -0.17
C PRO A 60 5.44 -9.84 -0.41
N ASP A 61 5.62 -8.52 -0.40
CA ASP A 61 4.57 -7.52 -0.61
C ASP A 61 3.81 -7.72 -1.92
N GLU A 62 4.49 -8.12 -2.99
CA GLU A 62 3.84 -8.39 -4.27
C GLU A 62 2.81 -9.52 -4.16
N LEU A 63 3.12 -10.60 -3.42
CA LEU A 63 2.18 -11.71 -3.21
C LEU A 63 1.01 -11.29 -2.32
N TYR A 64 1.26 -10.40 -1.34
CA TYR A 64 0.21 -9.83 -0.51
C TYR A 64 -0.75 -8.98 -1.37
N ASP A 65 -0.22 -8.08 -2.19
CA ASP A 65 -0.99 -7.21 -3.08
C ASP A 65 -1.80 -8.01 -4.10
N GLN A 66 -1.18 -9.01 -4.74
CA GLN A 66 -1.87 -9.93 -5.65
C GLN A 66 -3.02 -10.67 -4.94
N SER A 67 -2.81 -11.10 -3.69
CA SER A 67 -3.84 -11.78 -2.88
C SER A 67 -5.00 -10.84 -2.54
N ARG A 68 -4.72 -9.57 -2.22
CA ARG A 68 -5.74 -8.54 -1.98
C ARG A 68 -6.54 -8.25 -3.25
N GLN A 69 -5.87 -8.11 -4.39
CA GLN A 69 -6.54 -7.90 -5.68
C GLN A 69 -7.44 -9.09 -6.02
N LYS A 70 -6.92 -10.31 -5.88
CA LYS A 70 -7.68 -11.55 -6.11
C LYS A 70 -8.93 -11.65 -5.22
N LEU A 71 -8.81 -11.27 -3.94
CA LEU A 71 -9.96 -11.23 -3.03
C LEU A 71 -11.02 -10.22 -3.49
N ASN A 72 -10.60 -9.04 -3.97
CA ASN A 72 -11.50 -8.04 -4.51
C ASN A 72 -12.20 -8.53 -5.78
N ASP A 73 -11.45 -9.11 -6.72
CA ASP A 73 -11.99 -9.68 -7.96
C ASP A 73 -13.04 -10.75 -7.66
N TRP A 74 -12.76 -11.67 -6.74
CA TRP A 74 -13.73 -12.70 -6.34
C TRP A 74 -14.98 -12.11 -5.70
N ARG A 75 -14.84 -11.12 -4.81
CA ARG A 75 -16.01 -10.44 -4.24
C ARG A 75 -16.87 -9.77 -5.30
N SER A 76 -16.25 -9.14 -6.29
CA SER A 76 -16.95 -8.55 -7.43
C SER A 76 -17.65 -9.60 -8.29
N CYS A 77 -16.97 -10.70 -8.63
CA CYS A 77 -17.53 -11.80 -9.42
C CYS A 77 -18.80 -12.41 -8.81
N PHE A 78 -18.84 -12.52 -7.48
CA PHE A 78 -19.95 -13.17 -6.76
C PHE A 78 -20.85 -12.20 -5.99
N ALA A 79 -20.73 -10.89 -6.24
CA ALA A 79 -21.49 -9.82 -5.57
C ALA A 79 -21.52 -9.93 -4.03
N VAL A 80 -20.39 -10.32 -3.43
CA VAL A 80 -20.26 -10.48 -1.98
C VAL A 80 -19.91 -9.13 -1.35
N SER A 81 -20.87 -8.55 -0.63
CA SER A 81 -20.64 -7.34 0.17
C SER A 81 -20.09 -7.70 1.55
N THR A 82 -18.80 -7.44 1.77
CA THR A 82 -18.18 -7.50 3.10
C THR A 82 -17.66 -6.12 3.50
N PRO A 83 -17.63 -5.80 4.82
CA PRO A 83 -16.98 -4.59 5.30
C PRO A 83 -15.56 -4.45 4.76
N GLN A 84 -15.15 -3.21 4.50
CA GLN A 84 -13.79 -2.91 4.08
C GLN A 84 -12.81 -3.45 5.14
N ALA A 85 -11.84 -4.26 4.69
CA ALA A 85 -10.84 -4.80 5.60
C ALA A 85 -9.98 -3.67 6.16
N ASN A 86 -9.81 -3.64 7.49
CA ASN A 86 -8.86 -2.78 8.16
C ASN A 86 -7.61 -3.60 8.53
N PRO A 87 -6.54 -3.54 7.71
CA PRO A 87 -5.32 -4.32 7.96
C PRO A 87 -4.62 -3.90 9.27
N LEU A 88 -4.84 -2.68 9.74
CA LEU A 88 -4.21 -2.17 10.96
C LEU A 88 -5.01 -2.46 12.23
N LYS A 89 -6.13 -3.21 12.14
CA LYS A 89 -7.05 -3.44 13.27
C LYS A 89 -6.36 -3.95 14.53
N THR A 90 -5.31 -4.77 14.40
CA THR A 90 -4.60 -5.35 15.54
C THR A 90 -3.36 -4.57 15.93
N ALA A 91 -2.91 -3.60 15.13
CA ALA A 91 -1.70 -2.82 15.35
C ALA A 91 -1.86 -1.69 16.39
N THR A 92 -2.96 -1.67 17.14
CA THR A 92 -3.28 -0.64 18.13
C THR A 92 -2.24 -0.55 19.27
N GLY A 93 -2.38 0.46 20.13
CA GLY A 93 -1.55 0.62 21.32
C GLY A 93 -2.17 1.57 22.35
N PRO A 94 -1.50 1.77 23.49
CA PRO A 94 -2.08 2.52 24.62
C PRO A 94 -2.13 4.03 24.40
N LEU A 95 -1.39 4.57 23.41
CA LEU A 95 -1.28 6.01 23.20
C LEU A 95 -2.16 6.46 22.04
N ALA A 96 -3.05 7.42 22.29
CA ALA A 96 -3.78 8.11 21.24
C ALA A 96 -2.86 9.06 20.47
N HIS A 97 -3.02 9.12 19.15
CA HIS A 97 -2.36 10.13 18.34
C HIS A 97 -3.01 11.50 18.56
N PRO A 98 -2.23 12.57 18.74
CA PRO A 98 -2.77 13.94 18.81
C PRO A 98 -3.50 14.36 17.53
N VAL A 99 -3.04 13.84 16.39
CA VAL A 99 -3.67 13.98 15.07
C VAL A 99 -3.67 12.60 14.42
N PRO A 100 -4.80 12.10 13.89
CA PRO A 100 -4.86 10.78 13.24
C PRO A 100 -3.77 10.62 12.17
N HIS A 101 -3.04 9.51 12.22
CA HIS A 101 -1.98 9.19 11.26
C HIS A 101 -2.56 8.41 10.08
N THR A 102 -2.92 9.16 9.03
CA THR A 102 -3.61 8.62 7.84
C THR A 102 -2.63 8.01 6.82
N GLY A 103 -3.16 7.20 5.92
CA GLY A 103 -2.41 6.66 4.77
C GLY A 103 -2.69 7.43 3.48
N VAL A 104 -2.05 7.01 2.40
CA VAL A 104 -2.27 7.54 1.05
C VAL A 104 -2.96 6.50 0.15
N ASN A 105 -3.70 6.99 -0.84
CA ASN A 105 -4.28 6.12 -1.86
C ASN A 105 -3.21 5.69 -2.87
N LYS A 106 -3.13 4.40 -3.16
CA LYS A 106 -2.27 3.83 -4.21
C LYS A 106 -2.95 3.99 -5.58
N LEU A 107 -2.20 4.44 -6.57
CA LEU A 107 -2.59 4.44 -7.98
C LEU A 107 -1.82 3.31 -8.68
N ALA A 108 -2.51 2.47 -9.45
CA ALA A 108 -1.94 1.21 -9.91
C ALA A 108 -0.99 1.39 -11.09
N ASP A 109 -1.28 2.34 -11.98
CA ASP A 109 -0.55 2.51 -13.23
C ASP A 109 -0.44 3.98 -13.70
N GLU A 110 0.27 4.17 -14.82
CA GLU A 110 0.47 5.49 -15.43
C GLU A 110 -0.84 6.17 -15.85
N LYS A 111 -1.85 5.39 -16.26
CA LYS A 111 -3.14 5.92 -16.70
C LYS A 111 -3.88 6.51 -15.50
N ASP A 112 -3.90 5.82 -14.37
CA ASP A 112 -4.49 6.30 -13.12
C ASP A 112 -3.79 7.56 -12.61
N VAL A 113 -2.45 7.59 -12.68
CA VAL A 113 -1.67 8.78 -12.34
C VAL A 113 -2.03 9.95 -13.25
N LYS A 114 -2.07 9.77 -14.57
CA LYS A 114 -2.47 10.83 -15.53
C LYS A 114 -3.88 11.36 -15.26
N ALA A 115 -4.82 10.46 -14.95
CA ALA A 115 -6.17 10.85 -14.58
C ALA A 115 -6.19 11.67 -13.28
N TRP A 116 -5.43 11.24 -12.26
CA TRP A 116 -5.29 11.98 -11.01
C TRP A 116 -4.58 13.33 -11.20
N LEU A 117 -3.66 13.49 -12.15
CA LEU A 117 -2.97 14.77 -12.39
C LEU A 117 -3.85 15.81 -13.11
N LYS A 118 -4.92 15.38 -13.79
CA LYS A 118 -5.73 16.27 -14.64
C LYS A 118 -6.27 17.48 -13.86
N GLY A 119 -5.90 18.68 -14.31
CA GLY A 119 -6.35 19.96 -13.75
C GLY A 119 -5.64 20.39 -12.46
N ARG A 120 -4.61 19.66 -12.00
CA ARG A 120 -3.80 20.02 -10.84
C ARG A 120 -2.51 20.71 -11.29
N THR A 121 -2.13 21.80 -10.62
CA THR A 121 -0.86 22.53 -10.81
C THR A 121 -0.07 22.58 -9.49
N ASP A 122 1.19 23.02 -9.54
CA ASP A 122 2.05 23.23 -8.36
C ASP A 122 2.21 22.01 -7.44
N LEU A 123 2.36 20.83 -8.06
CA LEU A 123 2.49 19.57 -7.36
C LEU A 123 3.84 19.42 -6.69
N TRP A 124 3.81 19.06 -5.41
CA TRP A 124 4.98 18.57 -4.70
C TRP A 124 5.07 17.05 -4.85
N ILE A 125 6.13 16.57 -5.50
CA ILE A 125 6.44 15.15 -5.62
C ILE A 125 7.55 14.77 -4.62
N GLN A 126 7.33 13.72 -3.84
CA GLN A 126 8.32 13.16 -2.92
C GLN A 126 8.47 11.67 -3.19
N PRO A 127 9.67 11.09 -3.03
CA PRO A 127 9.83 9.65 -2.96
C PRO A 127 8.95 9.10 -1.82
N LYS A 128 8.21 8.03 -2.09
CA LYS A 128 7.58 7.28 -1.03
C LYS A 128 8.67 6.43 -0.35
N VAL A 129 9.04 6.81 0.86
CA VAL A 129 9.95 6.01 1.67
C VAL A 129 9.27 4.67 2.00
N ASP A 130 10.10 3.63 2.10
CA ASP A 130 9.68 2.32 2.58
C ASP A 130 10.27 2.09 3.97
N GLY A 131 9.39 2.13 4.97
CA GLY A 131 9.76 2.12 6.36
C GLY A 131 8.53 2.00 7.25
N VAL A 132 8.68 2.41 8.51
CA VAL A 132 7.60 2.39 9.50
C VAL A 132 7.20 3.80 9.88
N ALA A 133 5.90 4.07 9.74
CA ALA A 133 5.33 5.36 10.03
C ALA A 133 5.36 5.69 11.53
N VAL A 134 5.76 6.92 11.87
CA VAL A 134 5.93 7.43 13.24
C VAL A 134 5.33 8.82 13.38
N THR A 135 4.79 9.11 14.57
CA THR A 135 4.40 10.46 15.00
C THR A 135 5.37 10.92 16.08
N LEU A 136 6.06 12.05 15.86
CA LEU A 136 6.91 12.70 16.84
C LEU A 136 6.18 13.92 17.40
N VAL A 137 6.17 14.04 18.73
CA VAL A 137 5.58 15.18 19.44
C VAL A 137 6.70 15.94 20.12
N TYR A 138 6.82 17.21 19.75
CA TYR A 138 7.71 18.18 20.35
C TYR A 138 6.92 19.16 21.18
N ASP A 139 7.42 19.48 22.37
CA ASP A 139 6.88 20.51 23.24
C ASP A 139 7.99 21.47 23.69
N GLU A 140 7.83 22.76 23.43
CA GLU A 140 8.88 23.77 23.59
C GLU A 140 10.20 23.36 22.91
N GLY A 141 10.09 22.76 21.73
CA GLY A 141 11.20 22.22 20.95
C GLY A 141 11.81 20.92 21.50
N ARG A 142 11.39 20.37 22.65
CA ARG A 142 11.90 19.10 23.18
C ARG A 142 11.09 17.91 22.69
N LEU A 143 11.75 16.84 22.26
CA LEU A 143 11.05 15.58 21.96
C LEU A 143 10.46 14.99 23.25
N VAL A 144 9.13 14.99 23.36
CA VAL A 144 8.40 14.46 24.52
C VAL A 144 7.81 13.08 24.24
N GLN A 145 7.43 12.80 22.98
CA GLN A 145 6.81 11.53 22.63
C GLN A 145 7.16 11.09 21.20
N ALA A 146 7.32 9.79 21.00
CA ALA A 146 7.33 9.16 19.69
C ALA A 146 6.32 8.00 19.70
N ILE A 147 5.38 7.99 18.76
CA ILE A 147 4.28 7.03 18.69
C ILE A 147 4.37 6.26 17.38
N SER A 148 4.30 4.93 17.42
CA SER A 148 4.11 4.13 16.20
C SER A 148 2.80 4.54 15.51
N ARG A 149 2.67 4.39 14.18
CA ARG A 149 1.37 4.61 13.52
C ARG A 149 0.22 3.80 14.14
N GLY A 150 0.46 2.53 14.45
CA GLY A 150 -0.54 1.60 14.96
C GLY A 150 -1.77 1.49 14.06
N ASP A 151 -2.97 1.68 14.60
CA ASP A 151 -4.22 1.68 13.82
C ASP A 151 -4.53 3.02 13.14
N GLY A 152 -3.65 4.01 13.29
CA GLY A 152 -3.80 5.38 12.80
C GLY A 152 -4.50 6.31 13.79
N ILE A 153 -5.18 5.78 14.81
CA ILE A 153 -5.81 6.55 15.89
C ILE A 153 -5.02 6.35 17.19
N GLN A 154 -4.54 5.14 17.43
CA GLN A 154 -3.74 4.74 18.57
C GLN A 154 -2.49 3.95 18.13
N GLY A 155 -1.43 4.06 18.93
CA GLY A 155 -0.15 3.39 18.67
C GLY A 155 0.64 3.10 19.94
N GLN A 156 1.79 2.46 19.74
CA GLN A 156 2.75 2.10 20.78
C GLN A 156 3.67 3.26 21.10
N ASP A 157 4.10 3.34 22.37
CA ASP A 157 5.14 4.26 22.79
C ASP A 157 6.50 3.77 22.30
N TRP A 158 7.09 4.53 21.38
CA TRP A 158 8.44 4.32 20.87
C TRP A 158 9.42 5.37 21.37
N THR A 159 9.03 6.20 22.35
CA THR A 159 9.87 7.30 22.85
C THR A 159 11.25 6.82 23.30
N PRO A 160 11.40 5.74 24.11
CA PRO A 160 12.73 5.27 24.51
C PRO A 160 13.61 4.87 23.33
N GLN A 161 13.04 4.18 22.33
CA GLN A 161 13.76 3.71 21.14
C GLN A 161 14.08 4.86 20.19
N ALA A 162 13.14 5.79 19.99
CA ALA A 162 13.32 6.97 19.15
C ALA A 162 14.44 7.87 19.68
N ARG A 163 14.60 7.99 21.01
CA ARG A 163 15.72 8.73 21.63
C ARG A 163 17.10 8.15 21.28
N LEU A 164 17.18 6.87 20.90
CA LEU A 164 18.43 6.23 20.46
C LEU A 164 18.76 6.51 18.99
N ILE A 165 17.80 6.99 18.20
CA ILE A 165 17.98 7.27 16.78
C ILE A 165 18.58 8.67 16.62
N LYS A 166 19.88 8.74 16.29
CA LYS A 166 20.63 10.00 16.15
C LYS A 166 20.01 10.99 15.17
N ALA A 167 19.31 10.51 14.15
CA ALA A 167 18.65 11.35 13.16
C ALA A 167 17.40 12.06 13.68
N ILE A 168 16.84 11.62 14.82
CA ILE A 168 15.72 12.29 15.48
C ILE A 168 16.29 13.34 16.45
N PRO A 169 16.13 14.65 16.17
CA PRO A 169 16.65 15.68 17.05
C PRO A 169 15.92 15.62 18.40
N GLN A 170 16.67 15.62 19.49
CA GLN A 170 16.10 15.64 20.85
C GLN A 170 15.59 17.04 21.24
N GLN A 171 16.17 18.07 20.62
CA GLN A 171 15.82 19.47 20.76
C GLN A 171 15.81 20.11 19.37
N LEU A 172 14.74 20.83 19.03
CA LEU A 172 14.63 21.64 17.82
C LEU A 172 15.36 22.98 17.99
N PRO A 173 15.79 23.61 16.88
CA PRO A 173 16.45 24.91 16.94
C PRO A 173 15.58 26.03 17.52
N GLN A 174 14.27 25.94 17.34
CA GLN A 174 13.28 26.86 17.91
C GLN A 174 12.43 26.12 18.96
N PRO A 175 11.97 26.80 20.02
CA PRO A 175 11.17 26.20 21.09
C PRO A 175 9.70 26.03 20.68
N ASP A 176 9.46 25.49 19.49
CA ASP A 176 8.11 25.28 18.95
C ASP A 176 7.50 23.98 19.49
N SER A 177 6.21 24.02 19.82
CA SER A 177 5.43 22.80 20.10
C SER A 177 4.75 22.35 18.81
N LEU A 178 5.12 21.16 18.32
CA LEU A 178 4.69 20.67 17.01
C LEU A 178 4.59 19.16 16.96
N ILE A 179 3.78 18.69 16.01
CA ILE A 179 3.55 17.26 15.74
C ILE A 179 4.06 16.99 14.33
N LEU A 180 4.98 16.05 14.20
CA LEU A 180 5.54 15.61 12.91
C LEU A 180 5.14 14.17 12.65
N GLN A 181 4.62 13.90 11.46
CA GLN A 181 4.38 12.55 10.97
C GLN A 181 5.34 12.27 9.83
N GLY A 182 5.97 11.09 9.85
CA GLY A 182 6.93 10.69 8.84
C GLY A 182 7.24 9.20 8.92
N GLU A 183 8.35 8.78 8.33
CA GLU A 183 8.80 7.39 8.36
C GLU A 183 10.19 7.24 8.99
N LEU A 184 10.34 6.17 9.77
CA LEU A 184 11.63 5.63 10.16
C LEU A 184 11.98 4.50 9.20
N TYR A 185 13.19 4.52 8.65
CA TYR A 185 13.65 3.49 7.74
C TYR A 185 15.11 3.17 8.00
N TRP A 186 15.51 1.96 7.63
CA TRP A 186 16.91 1.57 7.68
C TRP A 186 17.59 1.99 6.39
N ARG A 187 18.56 2.91 6.48
CA ARG A 187 19.30 3.36 5.30
C ARG A 187 20.27 2.26 4.86
N LEU A 188 20.01 1.67 3.70
CA LEU A 188 20.93 0.77 3.01
C LEU A 188 21.78 1.57 2.01
N THR A 189 23.08 1.28 1.95
CA THR A 189 23.95 1.77 0.89
C THR A 189 23.75 0.92 -0.36
N ASP A 190 23.65 1.57 -1.53
CA ASP A 190 23.52 0.93 -2.85
C ASP A 190 22.27 0.05 -3.04
N HIS A 191 21.20 0.33 -2.29
CA HIS A 191 19.88 -0.28 -2.49
C HIS A 191 19.05 0.61 -3.44
N VAL A 192 18.63 0.05 -4.57
CA VAL A 192 17.76 0.70 -5.58
C VAL A 192 16.33 0.24 -5.38
#